data_AF-A0A7C3CAV1-F1
#
_entry.id   AF-A0A7C3CAV1-F1
#
_cell.length_a   1.000
_cell.length_b   1.000
_cell.length_c   1.000
_cell.angle_alpha   90.00
_cell.angle_beta   90.00
_cell.angle_gamma   90.00
#
_symmetry.space_group_name_H-M   'P 1'
#
loop_
_entity.id
_entity.type
_entity.pdbx_description
1 polymer ?
#
loop_
_entity_poly.entity_id
_entity_poly.type
_entity_poly.pdbx_seq_one_letter_code
_entity_poly.pdbx_strand_id
1 'polypeptide(L)' 'MNNTTLRDSSLFKTQCLIDGKWVDSELNKSIKVTNPFNAELLAEIPELSIRQVNQAIQSASEAFLQW' A
#
# COMPACT_ATOMS: atom_id res chain seq x y z
N MET A 1 -13.18 12.54 19.42
CA MET A 1 -13.22 11.67 18.21
C MET A 1 -12.80 12.55 17.05
N ASN A 2 -11.56 12.43 16.60
CA ASN A 2 -10.98 13.37 15.64
C ASN A 2 -11.49 13.04 14.23
N ASN A 3 -12.35 13.92 13.73
CA ASN A 3 -13.06 13.77 12.48
C ASN A 3 -12.17 14.25 11.31
N THR A 4 -11.17 13.46 10.94
CA THR A 4 -10.41 13.70 9.70
C THR A 4 -11.17 13.07 8.54
N THR A 5 -12.36 13.59 8.25
CA THR A 5 -13.16 13.10 7.13
C THR A 5 -12.51 13.60 5.83
N LEU A 6 -11.88 12.69 5.09
CA LEU A 6 -11.40 12.99 3.73
C LEU A 6 -12.61 13.32 2.85
N ARG A 7 -12.48 14.37 2.02
CA ARG A 7 -13.50 14.71 1.00
C ARG A 7 -13.73 13.56 0.02
N ASP A 8 -12.65 12.84 -0.28
CA ASP A 8 -12.69 11.62 -1.07
C ASP A 8 -12.07 10.49 -0.24
N SER A 9 -12.93 9.60 0.26
CA SER A 9 -12.49 8.46 1.08
C SER A 9 -11.74 7.41 0.26
N SER A 10 -11.82 7.43 -1.08
CA SER A 10 -11.13 6.45 -1.94
C SER A 10 -9.62 6.64 -1.95
N LEU A 11 -9.14 7.84 -1.58
CA LEU A 11 -7.72 8.19 -1.47
C LEU A 11 -7.05 7.52 -0.26
N PHE A 12 -7.83 7.09 0.74
CA PHE A 12 -7.29 6.32 1.85
C PHE A 12 -7.03 4.89 1.40
N LYS A 13 -5.76 4.52 1.26
CA LYS A 13 -5.33 3.20 0.79
C LYS A 13 -4.52 2.49 1.87
N THR A 14 -4.89 1.23 2.10
CA THR A 14 -4.21 0.30 3.02
C THR A 14 -3.69 -0.92 2.26
N GLN A 15 -3.43 -0.76 0.97
CA GLN A 15 -2.97 -1.79 0.04
C GLN A 15 -1.84 -1.22 -0.82
N CYS A 16 -1.00 -2.09 -1.40
CA CYS A 16 0.01 -1.68 -2.36
C CYS A 16 -0.55 -1.76 -3.79
N LEU A 17 -0.05 -0.93 -4.70
CA LEU A 17 -0.44 -0.98 -6.12
C LEU A 17 0.66 -1.70 -6.91
N ILE A 18 0.34 -2.85 -7.50
CA ILE A 18 1.25 -3.63 -8.36
C ILE A 18 0.49 -3.99 -9.63
N ASP A 19 1.08 -3.71 -10.81
CA ASP A 19 0.47 -4.07 -12.10
C ASP A 19 -0.97 -3.54 -12.27
N GLY A 20 -1.20 -2.29 -11.84
CA GLY A 20 -2.51 -1.65 -11.87
C GLY A 20 -3.54 -2.21 -10.88
N LYS A 21 -3.16 -3.13 -9.99
CA LYS A 21 -4.05 -3.78 -9.01
C LYS A 21 -3.66 -3.45 -7.58
N TRP A 22 -4.67 -3.19 -6.74
CA TRP A 22 -4.47 -3.08 -5.30
C TRP A 22 -4.32 -4.47 -4.69
N VAL A 23 -3.23 -4.69 -3.96
CA VAL A 23 -2.85 -6.01 -3.42
C VAL A 23 -2.50 -5.92 -1.94
N ASP A 24 -2.83 -6.99 -1.22
CA ASP A 24 -2.41 -7.26 0.15
C ASP A 24 -1.11 -8.08 0.19
N SER A 25 -0.53 -8.25 1.38
CA SER A 25 0.65 -9.09 1.57
C SER A 25 0.29 -10.56 1.43
N GLU A 26 1.02 -11.32 0.60
CA GLU A 26 0.87 -12.77 0.49
C GLU A 26 1.15 -13.51 1.81
N LEU A 27 1.93 -12.89 2.71
CA LEU A 27 2.31 -13.46 4.01
C LEU A 27 1.40 -12.99 5.17
N ASN A 28 0.30 -12.29 4.88
CA ASN A 28 -0.56 -11.65 5.90
C ASN A 28 0.20 -10.75 6.90
N LYS A 29 1.33 -10.17 6.50
CA LYS A 29 2.12 -9.26 7.33
C LYS A 29 1.76 -7.81 7.02
N SER A 30 1.87 -6.96 8.04
CA SER A 30 1.57 -5.54 7.93
C SER A 30 2.59 -4.66 8.66
N ILE A 31 2.74 -3.43 8.16
CA ILE A 31 3.49 -2.35 8.75
C ILE A 31 2.50 -1.34 9.32
N LYS A 32 2.68 -0.98 10.59
CA LYS A 32 1.85 0.04 11.26
C LYS A 32 2.29 1.43 10.85
N VAL A 33 1.32 2.25 10.43
CA VAL A 33 1.51 3.68 10.18
C VAL A 33 0.94 4.43 11.36
N THR A 34 1.80 5.13 12.10
CA THR A 34 1.42 5.88 13.30
C THR A 34 1.60 7.38 13.10
N ASN A 35 0.76 8.18 13.75
CA ASN A 35 0.89 9.62 13.79
C ASN A 35 2.08 9.99 14.70
N PRO A 36 3.13 10.67 14.19
CA PRO A 36 4.33 10.98 14.97
C PRO A 36 4.08 11.98 16.12
N PHE A 37 2.98 12.72 16.10
CA PHE A 37 2.65 13.69 17.15
C PHE A 37 2.15 13.03 18.44
N ASN A 38 1.32 11.99 18.33
CA ASN A 38 0.60 11.39 19.46
C ASN A 38 0.68 9.84 19.51
N ALA A 39 1.44 9.23 18.61
CA ALA A 39 1.58 7.79 18.44
C ALA A 39 0.27 7.03 18.10
N GLU A 40 -0.79 7.75 17.71
CA GLU A 40 -2.06 7.14 17.29
C GLU A 40 -1.86 6.26 16.04
N LEU A 41 -2.44 5.06 16.03
CA LEU A 41 -2.43 4.17 14.86
C LEU A 41 -3.37 4.74 13.79
N LEU A 42 -2.81 5.09 12.62
CA LEU A 42 -3.57 5.60 11.48
C LEU A 42 -4.05 4.48 10.56
N ALA A 43 -3.16 3.53 10.26
CA ALA A 43 -3.43 2.44 9.33
C ALA A 43 -2.44 1.28 9.52
N GLU A 44 -2.77 0.15 8.91
CA GLU A 44 -1.83 -0.93 8.62
C GLU A 44 -1.72 -1.09 7.11
N ILE A 45 -0.50 -1.13 6.58
CA ILE A 45 -0.23 -1.35 5.15
C ILE A 45 0.49 -2.70 4.97
N PRO A 46 0.44 -3.34 3.79
CA PRO A 46 1.09 -4.62 3.57
C PRO A 46 2.61 -4.56 3.74
N GLU A 47 3.19 -5.53 4.44
CA GLU A 47 4.62 -5.84 4.35
C GLU A 47 4.82 -6.83 3.19
N LEU A 48 5.09 -6.30 1.99
CA LEU A 48 5.21 -7.14 0.79
C LEU A 48 6.37 -8.13 0.89
N SER A 49 6.15 -9.34 0.38
CA SER A 49 7.20 -10.34 0.27
C SER A 49 8.19 -10.01 -0.85
N ILE A 50 9.39 -10.59 -0.79
CA ILE A 50 10.40 -10.49 -1.88
C ILE A 50 9.80 -10.91 -3.23
N ARG A 51 8.91 -11.91 -3.24
CA ARG A 51 8.23 -12.38 -4.45
C ARG A 51 7.32 -11.29 -5.03
N GLN A 52 6.53 -10.62 -4.19
CA GLN A 52 5.66 -9.53 -4.65
C GLN A 52 6.47 -8.34 -5.16
N VAL A 53 7.61 -8.04 -4.54
CA VAL A 53 8.54 -7.00 -5.03
C VAL A 53 9.12 -7.39 -6.39
N ASN A 54 9.56 -8.64 -6.58
CA ASN A 54 10.04 -9.11 -7.88
C ASN A 54 8.96 -9.06 -8.96
N GLN A 55 7.70 -9.39 -8.63
CA GLN A 55 6.57 -9.22 -9.53
C GLN A 55 6.39 -7.76 -9.97
N ALA A 56 6.50 -6.81 -9.04
CA ALA A 56 6.40 -5.39 -9.36
C ALA A 56 7.52 -4.93 -10.31
N ILE A 57 8.75 -5.41 -10.11
CA ILE A 57 9.88 -5.14 -11.00
C ILE A 57 9.60 -5.66 -12.42
N GLN A 58 9.12 -6.90 -12.53
CA GLN A 58 8.81 -7.51 -13.82
C GLN A 58 7.69 -6.76 -14.54
N SER A 59 6.57 -6.47 -13.86
CA SER A 59 5.46 -5.71 -14.43
C SER A 59 5.87 -4.30 -14.87
N ALA A 60 6.75 -3.63 -14.12
CA ALA A 60 7.29 -2.33 -14.52
C ALA A 60 8.17 -2.42 -15.78
N SER A 61 9.00 -3.47 -15.89
CA SER A 61 9.83 -3.75 -17.07
C SER A 61 8.98 -3.99 -18.33
N GLU A 62 7.91 -4.76 -18.20
CA GLU A 62 6.97 -5.03 -19.31
C GLU A 62 6.19 -3.77 -19.72
N ALA A 63 5.69 -3.01 -18.76
CA ALA A 63 4.97 -1.77 -19.02
C ALA A 63 5.86 -0.72 -19.71
N PHE A 64 7.15 -0.66 -19.38
CA PHE A 64 8.10 0.28 -19.99
C PHE A 64 8.25 0.09 -21.51
N LEU A 65 8.05 -1.13 -22.03
CA LEU A 65 8.12 -1.38 -23.48
C LEU A 65 6.97 -0.72 -24.26
N GLN A 66 5.83 -0.48 -23.62
CA GLN A 66 4.62 0.05 -24.26
C GLN A 66 4.32 1.50 -23.88
N TRP A 67 5.03 2.06 -22.91
CA TRP A 67 4.83 3.41 -22.39
C TRP A 67 5.39 4.50 -23.30
#